data_AF-A0A537NQE5-F1
#
_entry.id   AF-A0A537NQE5-F1
#
_cell.length_a   1.000
_cell.length_b   1.000
_cell.length_c   1.000
_cell.angle_alpha   90.00
_cell.angle_beta   90.00
_cell.angle_gamma   90.00
#
_symmetry.space_group_name_H-M   'P 1'
#
loop_
_entity.id
_entity.type
_entity.pdbx_description
1 polymer ?
#
loop_
_entity_poly.entity_id
_entity_poly.type
_entity_poly.pdbx_seq_one_letter_code
_entity_poly.pdbx_strand_id
1 'polypeptide(L)' 'MLRASRDIIQRLRADGFELVSIRGSHHKFVQRQSHRLVIVPHPKRDLPIGTVRSIYRQAGWSRD' A
#
# COMPACT_ATOMS: atom_id res chain seq x y z
N MET A 1 6.40 -7.87 -7.91
CA MET A 1 6.25 -6.82 -6.86
C MET A 1 6.25 -5.42 -7.48
N LEU A 2 5.12 -4.73 -7.39
CA LEU A 2 4.95 -3.35 -7.85
C LEU A 2 5.86 -2.39 -7.06
N ARG A 3 6.54 -1.48 -7.76
CA ARG A 3 7.45 -0.51 -7.12
C ARG A 3 6.97 0.93 -7.15
N ALA A 4 6.10 1.30 -8.07
CA ALA A 4 5.52 2.64 -8.08
C ALA A 4 4.40 2.73 -7.04
N SER A 5 4.39 3.83 -6.27
CA SER A 5 3.33 4.07 -5.28
C SER A 5 1.94 4.12 -5.91
N ARG A 6 1.82 4.62 -7.15
CA ARG A 6 0.56 4.69 -7.89
C ARG A 6 -0.01 3.29 -8.14
N ASP A 7 0.81 2.36 -8.63
CA ASP A 7 0.37 1.00 -8.96
C ASP A 7 -0.02 0.24 -7.70
N ILE A 8 0.75 0.40 -6.61
CA ILE A 8 0.42 -0.15 -5.30
C ILE A 8 -0.93 0.37 -4.80
N ILE A 9 -1.17 1.68 -4.88
CA ILE A 9 -2.45 2.28 -4.45
C ILE A 9 -3.61 1.76 -5.28
N GLN A 10 -3.42 1.60 -6.60
CA GLN A 10 -4.45 1.05 -7.47
C GLN A 10 -4.80 -0.39 -7.09
N ARG A 11 -3.80 -1.24 -6.85
CA ARG A 11 -4.03 -2.63 -6.40
C ARG A 11 -4.67 -2.67 -5.00
N LEU A 12 -4.23 -1.83 -4.06
CA LEU A 12 -4.86 -1.72 -2.74
C LEU A 12 -6.35 -1.40 -2.87
N ARG A 13 -6.72 -0.42 -3.70
CA ARG A 13 -8.13 -0.07 -3.93
C ARG A 13 -8.92 -1.21 -4.56
N ALA A 14 -8.34 -1.93 -5.52
CA ALA A 14 -8.96 -3.10 -6.15
C ALA A 14 -9.23 -4.22 -5.13
N ASP A 15 -8.35 -4.38 -4.15
CA ASP A 15 -8.50 -5.33 -3.06
C ASP A 15 -9.43 -4.82 -1.94
N GLY A 16 -10.07 -3.66 -2.11
CA GLY A 16 -11.03 -3.11 -1.13
C GLY A 16 -10.38 -2.38 0.04
N PHE A 17 -9.13 -1.91 -0.10
CA PHE A 17 -8.56 -0.97 0.84
C PHE A 17 -9.07 0.45 0.60
N GLU A 18 -9.49 1.11 1.68
CA GLU A 18 -9.97 2.49 1.70
C GLU A 18 -8.90 3.42 2.28
N LEU A 19 -8.73 4.60 1.69
CA LEU A 19 -7.85 5.63 2.25
C LEU A 19 -8.55 6.30 3.44
N VAL A 20 -7.97 6.18 4.63
CA VAL A 20 -8.59 6.71 5.86
C VAL A 20 -7.92 7.96 6.41
N SER A 21 -6.62 8.14 6.14
CA SER A 21 -5.91 9.36 6.53
C SER A 21 -4.65 9.58 5.70
N ILE A 22 -4.21 10.84 5.65
CA ILE A 22 -2.97 11.25 4.98
C ILE A 22 -2.21 12.15 5.95
N ARG A 23 -0.92 11.87 6.14
CA ARG A 23 -0.01 12.75 6.88
C ARG A 23 1.27 12.97 6.07
N GLY A 24 1.38 14.14 5.45
CA GLY A 24 2.44 14.42 4.49
C GLY A 24 2.39 13.39 3.35
N SER A 25 3.51 12.71 3.11
CA SER A 25 3.59 11.67 2.08
C SER A 25 3.07 10.30 2.53
N HIS A 26 2.63 10.12 3.77
CA HIS A 26 2.18 8.82 4.27
C HIS A 26 0.66 8.69 4.11
N HIS A 27 0.24 7.83 3.20
CA HIS A 27 -1.16 7.52 2.94
C HIS A 27 -1.53 6.23 3.69
N LYS A 28 -2.53 6.32 4.57
CA LYS A 28 -2.99 5.21 5.39
C LYS A 28 -4.22 4.56 4.77
N PHE A 29 -4.09 3.28 4.43
CA PHE A 29 -5.13 2.46 3.84
C PHE A 29 -5.62 1.40 4.82
N VAL A 30 -6.92 1.13 4.84
CA VAL A 30 -7.54 0.11 5.69
C VAL A 30 -8.46 -0.77 4.87
N GLN A 31 -8.34 -2.09 5.02
CA GLN A 31 -9.28 -3.06 4.49
C GLN A 31 -10.14 -3.56 5.66
N ARG A 32 -11.43 -3.18 5.67
CA ARG A 32 -12.33 -3.46 6.81
C ARG A 32 -12.64 -4.95 6.97
N GLN A 33 -12.79 -5.67 5.86
CA GLN A 33 -13.14 -7.10 5.89
C GLN A 33 -12.06 -7.98 6.56
N SER A 34 -10.79 -7.66 6.35
CA SER A 34 -9.65 -8.44 6.88
C SER A 34 -8.95 -7.76 8.06
N HIS A 35 -9.44 -6.58 8.47
CA HIS A 35 -8.82 -5.71 9.48
C HIS A 35 -7.34 -5.37 9.19
N ARG A 36 -6.95 -5.30 7.91
CA ARG A 36 -5.58 -4.96 7.50
C ARG A 36 -5.38 -3.47 7.35
N LEU A 37 -4.19 -3.01 7.71
CA LEU A 37 -3.76 -1.62 7.62
C LEU A 37 -2.43 -1.54 6.87
N VAL A 38 -2.37 -0.69 5.85
CA VAL A 38 -1.20 -0.51 5.00
C VAL A 38 -0.86 0.98 4.94
N ILE A 39 0.43 1.31 5.04
CA ILE A 39 0.92 2.68 4.86
C ILE A 39 1.76 2.74 3.59
N VAL A 40 1.38 3.62 2.67
CA VAL A 40 2.08 3.82 1.40
C VAL A 40 2.66 5.23 1.35
N PRO A 41 3.99 5.38 1.16
CA PRO A 41 4.60 6.67 0.85
C PRO A 41 4.23 7.10 -0.58
N HIS A 42 3.52 8.21 -0.72
CA HIS A 42 3.07 8.77 -1.99
C HIS A 42 3.22 10.30 -1.97
N PRO A 43 3.66 10.95 -3.07
CA PRO A 43 4.01 10.36 -4.37
C PRO A 43 5.45 9.84 -4.43
N LYS A 44 5.62 8.62 -4.94
CA LYS A 44 6.92 7.99 -5.26
C LYS A 44 6.84 7.16 -6.54
N ARG A 45 7.74 7.42 -7.48
CA ARG A 45 7.85 6.67 -8.75
C ARG A 45 8.46 5.29 -8.56
N ASP A 46 9.42 5.18 -7.65
CA ASP A 46 10.07 3.91 -7.28
C ASP A 46 10.25 3.88 -5.75
N LEU A 47 9.69 2.87 -5.11
CA LEU A 47 9.81 2.64 -3.68
C LEU A 47 10.96 1.67 -3.42
N PRO A 48 11.78 1.91 -2.38
CA PRO A 48 12.81 0.96 -1.98
C PRO A 48 12.23 -0.43 -1.76
N ILE A 49 12.97 -1.47 -2.15
CA ILE A 49 12.51 -2.87 -2.10
C ILE A 49 12.06 -3.29 -0.69
N GLY A 50 12.69 -2.77 0.36
CA GLY A 50 12.28 -3.00 1.74
C GLY A 50 10.89 -2.45 2.06
N THR A 51 10.57 -1.25 1.56
CA THR A 51 9.25 -0.62 1.68
C THR A 51 8.19 -1.43 0.93
N VAL A 52 8.48 -1.83 -0.31
CA VAL A 52 7.57 -2.66 -1.11
C VAL A 52 7.28 -3.99 -0.41
N ARG A 53 8.32 -4.67 0.10
CA ARG A 53 8.16 -5.93 0.84
C ARG A 53 7.31 -5.76 2.11
N SER A 54 7.50 -4.66 2.83
CA SER A 54 6.68 -4.35 4.02
C SER A 54 5.22 -4.12 3.65
N ILE A 55 4.95 -3.37 2.58
CA ILE A 55 3.62 -3.13 2.05
C ILE A 55 2.95 -4.46 1.66
N TYR A 56 3.64 -5.31 0.89
CA TYR A 56 3.11 -6.61 0.47
C TYR A 56 2.77 -7.49 1.68
N ARG A 57 3.62 -7.51 2.71
CA ARG A 57 3.34 -8.24 3.95
C ARG A 57 2.11 -7.69 4.68
N GLN A 58 1.96 -6.36 4.78
CA GLN A 58 0.82 -5.71 5.43
C GLN A 58 -0.48 -5.91 4.66
N ALA A 59 -0.41 -5.86 3.33
CA ALA A 59 -1.53 -6.13 2.43
C ALA A 59 -1.85 -7.64 2.35
N GLY A 60 -0.91 -8.49 2.78
CA GLY A 60 -0.93 -9.95 2.65
C GLY A 60 -0.97 -10.42 1.20
N TRP A 61 -0.20 -9.77 0.35
CA TRP A 61 0.06 -10.16 -1.03
C TRP A 61 1.22 -11.14 -1.12
N SER A 62 1.09 -12.12 -2.00
CA SER A 62 2.21 -12.96 -2.43
C SER A 62 3.26 -12.11 -3.13
N ARG A 63 4.54 -12.48 -2.99
CA ARG A 63 5.64 -11.83 -3.72
C ARG A 63 5.62 -12.34 -5.16
N ASP A 64 4.77 -11.75 -5.98
CA ASP A 64 4.87 -11.80 -7.44
C ASP A 64 6.20 -11.20 -7.94
#